data_AF-A0A402BT13-F1
#
_entry.id   AF-A0A402BT13-F1
#
_cell.length_a   1.000
_cell.length_b   1.000
_cell.length_c   1.000
_cell.angle_alpha   90.00
_cell.angle_beta   90.00
_cell.angle_gamma   90.00
#
_symmetry.space_group_name_H-M   'P 1'
#
loop_
_entity.id
_entity.type
_entity.pdbx_description
1 polymer ?
#
loop_
_entity_poly.entity_id
_entity_poly.type
_entity_poly.pdbx_seq_one_letter_code
_entity_poly.pdbx_strand_id
1 'polypeptide(L)' 'MVERTNVLWSCRESNEQIILENGEYKLLSVTQMIPLGKSIEELKQSLEFMKRTDILKSLC' A
#
# COMPACT_ATOMS: atom_id res chain seq x y z
N MET A 1 18.61 -10.47 10.77
CA MET A 1 17.66 -9.35 11.02
C MET A 1 16.45 -9.61 10.16
N VAL A 2 15.27 -9.84 10.73
CA VAL A 2 14.03 -10.07 9.97
C VAL A 2 13.50 -8.69 9.59
N GLU A 3 13.50 -8.38 8.29
CA GLU A 3 12.87 -7.16 7.76
C GLU A 3 11.41 -7.14 8.23
N ARG A 4 11.03 -6.14 9.03
CA ARG A 4 9.67 -6.02 9.57
C ARG A 4 8.78 -5.40 8.51
N THR A 5 8.02 -6.24 7.80
CA THR A 5 6.91 -5.79 6.97
C THR A 5 5.80 -5.26 7.88
N ASN A 6 5.55 -3.94 7.86
CA ASN A 6 4.47 -3.34 8.63
C ASN A 6 3.23 -3.20 7.75
N VAL A 7 2.14 -3.87 8.11
CA VAL A 7 0.86 -3.70 7.40
C VAL A 7 0.22 -2.39 7.87
N LEU A 8 0.02 -1.46 6.94
CA LEU A 8 -0.57 -0.15 7.18
C LEU A 8 -2.07 -0.11 6.87
N TRP A 9 -2.50 -0.93 5.92
CA TRP A 9 -3.89 -1.08 5.56
C TRP A 9 -4.13 -2.48 5.04
N SER A 10 -5.33 -3.01 5.25
CA SER A 10 -5.75 -4.28 4.68
C SER A 10 -7.24 -4.25 4.39
N CYS A 11 -7.64 -4.65 3.20
CA CYS A 11 -9.02 -4.95 2.85
C CYS A 11 -9.19 -6.45 2.63
N ARG A 12 -10.10 -7.03 3.39
CA ARG A 12 -10.41 -8.46 3.32
C ARG A 12 -11.16 -8.85 2.06
N GLU A 13 -12.02 -7.98 1.55
CA GLU A 13 -12.85 -8.27 0.37
C GLU A 13 -12.01 -8.44 -0.88
N SER A 14 -11.04 -7.55 -1.08
CA SER A 14 -10.14 -7.59 -2.23
C SER A 14 -8.86 -8.38 -1.98
N ASN A 15 -8.62 -8.85 -0.74
CA ASN A 15 -7.35 -9.40 -0.27
C ASN A 15 -6.15 -8.50 -0.62
N GLU A 16 -6.33 -7.20 -0.36
CA GLU A 16 -5.32 -6.20 -0.65
C GLU A 16 -4.77 -5.62 0.62
N GLN A 17 -3.47 -5.38 0.67
CA GLN A 17 -2.78 -4.86 1.83
C GLN A 17 -1.79 -3.81 1.38
N ILE A 18 -1.77 -2.66 2.07
CA ILE A 18 -0.64 -1.74 1.96
C ILE A 18 0.33 -2.13 3.05
N ILE A 19 1.54 -2.48 2.64
CA ILE A 19 2.64 -2.81 3.53
C ILE A 19 3.74 -1.77 3.37
N LEU A 20 4.43 -1.44 4.46
CA LEU A 20 5.70 -0.74 4.44
C LEU A 20 6.79 -1.78 4.66
N GLU A 21 7.55 -2.03 3.61
CA GLU A 21 8.66 -2.97 3.60
C GLU A 21 9.91 -2.24 3.13
N ASN A 22 10.98 -2.30 3.94
CA ASN A 22 12.27 -1.69 3.59
C ASN A 22 12.19 -0.19 3.28
N GLY A 23 11.26 0.52 3.95
CA GLY A 23 11.00 1.94 3.73
C GLY A 23 10.24 2.26 2.44
N GLU A 24 9.69 1.26 1.77
CA GLU A 24 8.85 1.40 0.56
C GLU A 24 7.44 0.89 0.82
N TYR A 25 6.45 1.72 0.49
CA TYR A 25 5.05 1.34 0.52
C TYR A 25 4.76 0.46 -0.68
N LYS A 26 4.07 -0.66 -0.47
CA LYS A 26 3.70 -1.60 -1.53
C LYS A 26 2.25 -2.02 -1.32
N LEU A 27 1.47 -2.07 -2.40
CA LEU A 27 0.16 -2.72 -2.43
C LEU A 27 0.39 -4.19 -2.74
N LEU A 28 0.24 -5.03 -1.74
CA LEU A 28 0.17 -6.47 -1.88
C LEU A 28 -1.28 -6.84 -2.25
N SER A 29 -1.47 -7.42 -3.42
CA SER A 29 -2.73 -8.06 -3.81
C SER A 29 -2.48 -9.56 -3.98
N VAL A 30 -3.54 -10.36 -4.02
CA VAL A 30 -3.48 -11.80 -4.32
C VAL A 30 -2.77 -12.11 -5.63
N THR A 31 -2.85 -11.21 -6.61
CA THR A 31 -2.29 -11.42 -7.94
C THR A 31 -0.92 -10.79 -8.13
N GLN A 32 -0.61 -9.67 -7.47
CA GLN A 32 0.59 -8.89 -7.74
C GLN A 32 1.03 -8.06 -6.52
N MET A 33 2.34 -7.78 -6.41
CA MET A 33 2.90 -6.80 -5.49
C MET A 33 3.25 -5.53 -6.28
N ILE A 34 2.62 -4.41 -5.96
CA ILE A 34 2.77 -3.14 -6.68
C ILE A 34 3.47 -2.12 -5.76
N PRO A 35 4.65 -1.59 -6.13
CA PRO A 35 5.28 -0.52 -5.36
C PRO A 35 4.47 0.78 -5.48
N LEU A 36 4.32 1.47 -4.36
CA LEU A 36 3.57 2.73 -4.22
C LEU A 36 4.47 3.93 -3.94
N GLY A 37 5.78 3.72 -3.79
CA GLY A 37 6.76 4.77 -3.47
C GLY A 37 7.30 4.68 -2.04
N LYS A 38 8.25 5.55 -1.69
CA LYS A 38 8.94 5.54 -0.39
C LYS A 38 8.43 6.60 0.58
N SER A 39 7.67 7.55 0.06
CA SER A 39 7.10 8.67 0.82
C SER A 39 5.57 8.62 0.81
N ILE A 40 4.95 9.25 1.80
CA ILE A 40 3.47 9.36 1.87
C ILE A 40 2.91 10.11 0.65
N GLU A 41 3.64 11.09 0.12
CA GLU A 41 3.24 11.81 -1.10
C GLU A 41 3.21 10.90 -2.33
N GLU A 42 4.26 10.10 -2.54
CA GLU A 42 4.32 9.12 -3.62
C GLU A 42 3.24 8.04 -3.46
N LEU A 43 3.00 7.58 -2.23
CA LEU A 43 1.91 6.67 -1.90
C LEU A 43 0.57 7.26 -2.35
N LYS A 44 0.31 8.51 -1.98
CA LYS A 44 -0.94 9.19 -2.33
C LYS A 44 -1.09 9.34 -3.85
N GLN A 45 -0.05 9.77 -4.54
CA GLN A 45 -0.05 9.90 -6.00
C GLN A 45 -0.26 8.56 -6.70
N SER A 46 0.39 7.49 -6.24
CA SER A 46 0.26 6.15 -6.80
C SER A 46 -1.15 5.59 -6.61
N LEU A 47 -1.74 5.78 -5.43
CA LEU A 47 -3.11 5.37 -5.16
C LEU A 47 -4.12 6.19 -5.97
N GLU A 48 -3.89 7.49 -6.14
CA GLU A 48 -4.71 8.36 -6.99
C GLU A 48 -4.66 7.93 -8.46
N PHE A 49 -3.46 7.66 -8.97
CA PHE A 49 -3.24 7.18 -10.33
C PHE A 49 -3.94 5.84 -10.60
N MET A 50 -3.89 4.92 -9.64
CA MET A 50 -4.60 3.64 -9.71
C MET A 50 -6.11 3.75 -9.45
N LYS A 51 -6.64 4.97 -9.25
CA LYS A 51 -8.04 5.25 -8.88
C LYS A 51 -8.48 4.49 -7.62
N ARG A 52 -7.55 4.24 -6.70
CA ARG A 52 -7.74 3.58 -5.40
C ARG A 52 -8.13 4.59 -4.33
N THR A 53 -9.11 5.43 -4.64
CA THR A 53 -9.56 6.51 -3.74
C THR A 53 -10.18 5.97 -2.45
N ASP A 54 -10.71 4.76 -2.46
CA ASP A 54 -11.19 4.09 -1.25
C ASP A 54 -10.08 3.86 -0.23
N ILE A 55 -8.87 3.53 -0.70
CA ILE A 55 -7.71 3.33 0.18
C ILE A 55 -7.18 4.67 0.68
N LEU A 56 -7.13 5.69 -0.18
CA LEU A 56 -6.79 7.06 0.21
C LEU A 56 -7.69 7.59 1.34
N LYS A 57 -9.01 7.36 1.23
CA LYS A 57 -9.97 7.75 2.27
C LYS A 57 -9.72 7.04 3.60
N SER A 58 -9.18 5.82 3.57
CA SER A 58 -8.92 5.03 4.77
C SER A 58 -7.61 5.40 5.48
N LEU A 59 -6.72 6.19 4.85
CA LEU A 59 -5.38 6.55 5.36
C LEU A 59 -5.33 7.93 6.07
N CYS A 60 -6.46 8.41 6.60
CA CYS A 60 -6.63 9.79 7.07
C CYS A 60 -6.12 10.06 8.50
#